data_AF-A0A6V7UK11-F1
#
_entry.id   AF-A0A6V7UK11-F1
#
_cell.length_a   1.000
_cell.length_b   1.000
_cell.length_c   1.000
_cell.angle_alpha   90.00
_cell.angle_beta   90.00
_cell.angle_gamma   90.00
#
_symmetry.space_group_name_H-M   'P 1'
#
loop_
_entity.id
_entity.type
_entity.pdbx_description
1 polymer ?
#
loop_
_entity_poly.entity_id
_entity_poly.type
_entity_poly.pdbx_seq_one_letter_code
_entity_poly.pdbx_strand_id
1 'polypeptide(L)'
;MSLNYIKDPASQVPTLSTGSSGVDSIVRYYQNGTEEVKNLLKNECCVIYECSYCRALFRSIINFIAHKRTICRSLQSHIQAEQLSDVIKNAKECGLHVA
;
A
#
# COMPACT_ATOMS: atom_id res chain seq x y z
N MET A 1 21.35 -4.57 -49.80
CA MET A 1 22.00 -4.67 -48.48
C MET A 1 20.94 -5.07 -47.47
N SER A 2 20.92 -6.35 -47.10
CA SER A 2 19.94 -6.88 -46.15
C SER A 2 20.35 -6.51 -44.74
N LEU A 3 19.55 -5.72 -44.04
CA LEU A 3 19.74 -5.46 -42.61
C LEU A 3 19.26 -6.69 -41.84
N ASN A 4 20.21 -7.49 -41.35
CA ASN A 4 19.93 -8.53 -40.38
C ASN A 4 19.58 -7.85 -39.06
N TYR A 5 18.29 -7.84 -38.73
CA TYR A 5 17.79 -7.43 -37.41
C TYR A 5 18.31 -8.44 -36.38
N ILE A 6 19.31 -8.03 -35.61
CA ILE A 6 19.78 -8.77 -34.44
C ILE A 6 18.62 -8.73 -33.44
N LYS A 7 17.99 -9.88 -33.21
CA LYS A 7 16.90 -10.03 -32.25
C LYS A 7 17.48 -9.94 -30.85
N ASP A 8 17.27 -8.81 -30.19
CA ASP A 8 17.67 -8.61 -28.79
C ASP A 8 17.08 -9.71 -27.89
N PRO A 9 17.90 -10.44 -27.08
CA PRO A 9 17.42 -11.49 -26.19
C PRO A 9 16.57 -10.98 -25.02
N ALA A 10 16.36 -9.66 -24.90
CA ALA A 10 15.47 -9.06 -23.90
C ALA A 10 13.97 -9.34 -24.14
N SER A 11 13.60 -9.94 -25.27
CA SER A 11 12.20 -10.15 -25.67
C SER A 11 11.53 -11.43 -25.13
N GLN A 12 12.15 -12.14 -24.18
CA GLN A 12 11.52 -13.31 -23.56
C GLN A 12 11.66 -13.27 -22.04
N VAL A 13 11.11 -12.23 -21.41
CA VAL A 13 10.69 -12.35 -20.01
C VAL A 13 9.29 -12.97 -20.05
N PRO A 14 9.07 -14.19 -19.54
CA PRO A 14 7.73 -14.74 -19.40
C PRO A 14 6.88 -13.72 -18.64
N THR A 15 5.75 -13.34 -19.21
CA THR A 15 4.77 -12.50 -18.52
C THR A 15 4.29 -13.25 -17.29
N LEU A 16 4.86 -12.92 -16.14
CA LEU A 16 4.44 -13.41 -14.84
C LEU A 16 2.97 -13.03 -14.68
N SER A 17 2.09 -14.03 -14.59
CA SER A 17 0.65 -13.83 -14.45
C SER A 17 0.37 -12.90 -13.27
N THR A 18 -0.15 -11.71 -13.57
CA THR A 18 -0.48 -10.63 -12.61
C THR A 18 -1.81 -10.88 -11.89
N GLY A 19 -2.23 -12.15 -11.76
CA GLY A 19 -3.57 -12.55 -11.30
C GLY A 19 -3.81 -12.48 -9.78
N SER A 20 -2.86 -11.98 -9.00
CA SER A 20 -3.05 -11.72 -7.56
C SER A 20 -2.23 -10.48 -7.20
N SER A 21 -2.84 -9.49 -6.56
CA SER A 21 -2.18 -8.25 -6.14
C SER A 21 -1.89 -8.30 -4.65
N GLY A 22 -0.68 -7.90 -4.23
CA GLY A 22 -0.32 -7.78 -2.81
C GLY A 22 0.67 -8.84 -2.31
N VAL A 23 0.69 -9.02 -0.98
CA VAL A 23 1.70 -9.83 -0.27
C VAL A 23 1.58 -11.33 -0.58
N ASP A 24 0.37 -11.84 -0.80
CA ASP A 24 0.14 -13.27 -1.07
C ASP A 24 0.84 -13.74 -2.34
N SER A 25 0.91 -12.89 -3.38
CA SER A 25 1.61 -13.19 -4.63
C SER A 25 3.11 -13.32 -4.41
N ILE A 26 3.69 -12.39 -3.64
CA ILE A 26 5.11 -12.41 -3.30
C ILE A 26 5.44 -13.69 -2.51
N VAL A 27 4.61 -14.04 -1.53
CA VAL A 27 4.75 -15.28 -0.75
C VAL A 27 4.69 -16.50 -1.65
N ARG A 28 3.71 -16.56 -2.57
CA ARG A 28 3.57 -17.67 -3.51
C ARG A 28 4.78 -17.83 -4.43
N TYR A 29 5.25 -16.75 -5.04
CA TYR A 29 6.44 -16.80 -5.90
C TYR A 29 7.71 -17.17 -5.13
N TYR A 30 7.83 -16.72 -3.88
CA TYR A 30 8.95 -17.09 -3.04
C TYR A 30 8.91 -18.58 -2.63
N GLN A 31 7.73 -19.10 -2.28
CA GLN A 31 7.58 -20.49 -1.84
C GLN A 31 7.69 -21.49 -3.00
N ASN A 32 7.06 -21.21 -4.14
CA ASN A 32 6.95 -22.12 -5.28
C ASN A 32 7.96 -21.82 -6.41
N GLY A 33 8.73 -20.73 -6.33
CA GLY A 33 9.66 -20.31 -7.37
C GLY A 33 10.92 -21.17 -7.48
N THR A 34 11.59 -21.07 -8.62
CA THR A 34 12.94 -21.62 -8.84
C THR A 34 13.96 -20.94 -7.92
N GLU A 35 15.15 -21.53 -7.77
CA GLU A 35 16.21 -20.93 -6.95
C GLU A 35 16.63 -19.55 -7.47
N GLU A 36 16.62 -19.37 -8.80
CA GLU A 36 16.84 -18.08 -9.44
C GLU A 36 15.83 -17.03 -8.95
N VAL A 37 14.53 -17.34 -8.99
CA VAL A 37 13.47 -16.43 -8.54
C VAL A 37 13.60 -16.12 -7.04
N LYS A 38 13.95 -17.11 -6.21
CA LYS A 38 14.19 -16.91 -4.77
C LYS A 38 15.40 -16.00 -4.53
N ASN A 39 16.47 -16.19 -5.29
CA ASN A 39 17.67 -15.37 -5.20
C ASN A 39 17.39 -13.91 -5.59
N LEU A 40 16.66 -13.69 -6.68
CA LEU A 40 16.21 -12.36 -7.10
C LEU A 40 15.39 -11.68 -6.00
N LEU A 41 14.38 -12.36 -5.45
CA LEU A 41 13.51 -11.82 -4.41
C LEU A 41 14.25 -11.55 -3.09
N LYS A 42 15.27 -12.35 -2.76
CA LYS A 42 16.00 -12.25 -1.48
C LYS A 42 17.14 -11.22 -1.51
N ASN A 43 17.89 -11.18 -2.61
CA ASN A 43 19.18 -10.49 -2.65
C ASN A 43 19.17 -9.24 -3.55
N GLU A 44 18.23 -9.15 -4.50
CA GLU A 44 18.21 -8.08 -5.50
C GLU A 44 16.92 -7.25 -5.46
N CYS A 45 15.90 -7.71 -4.73
CA CYS A 45 14.63 -7.01 -4.59
C CYS A 45 14.57 -6.19 -3.29
N CYS A 46 14.15 -4.93 -3.42
CA CYS A 46 13.77 -4.09 -2.28
C CYS A 46 12.24 -3.99 -2.19
N VAL A 47 11.67 -4.27 -1.02
CA VAL A 47 10.24 -4.10 -0.76
C VAL A 47 9.94 -2.69 -0.25
N ILE A 48 9.01 -2.01 -0.92
CA ILE A 48 8.45 -0.73 -0.45
C ILE A 48 6.98 -0.95 -0.11
N TYR A 49 6.60 -0.61 1.11
CA TYR A 49 5.22 -0.66 1.58
C TYR A 49 4.56 0.69 1.34
N GLU A 50 3.49 0.71 0.55
CA GLU A 50 2.66 1.88 0.37
C GLU A 50 1.46 1.82 1.33
N CYS A 51 1.25 2.89 2.08
CA CYS A 51 0.00 3.03 2.82
C CYS A 51 -1.11 3.43 1.86
N SER A 52 -2.11 2.57 1.68
CA SER A 52 -3.24 2.80 0.77
C SER A 52 -4.07 4.05 1.07
N TYR A 53 -3.97 4.59 2.29
CA TYR A 53 -4.76 5.73 2.75
C TYR A 53 -4.07 7.08 2.54
N CYS A 54 -2.82 7.22 2.99
CA CYS A 54 -2.07 8.47 2.88
C CYS A 54 -0.99 8.44 1.79
N ARG A 55 -0.83 7.32 1.10
CA ARG A 55 0.16 7.11 0.02
C ARG A 55 1.62 7.27 0.45
N ALA A 56 1.88 7.29 1.76
CA ALA A 56 3.23 7.28 2.30
C ALA A 56 3.93 5.95 2.00
N LEU A 57 5.20 6.03 1.62
CA LEU A 57 6.05 4.88 1.27
C LEU A 57 7.01 4.57 2.41
N PHE A 58 7.15 3.28 2.74
CA PHE A 58 8.00 2.81 3.82
C PHE A 58 8.91 1.70 3.33
N ARG A 59 10.20 1.77 3.65
CA ARG A 59 11.18 0.70 3.38
C ARG A 59 11.36 -0.28 4.56
N SER A 60 10.67 -0.02 5.67
CA SER A 60 10.69 -0.85 6.87
C SER A 60 9.25 -1.22 7.24
N ILE A 61 9.01 -2.53 7.39
CA ILE A 61 7.71 -3.05 7.81
C ILE A 61 7.32 -2.55 9.21
N ILE A 62 8.30 -2.37 10.10
CA ILE A 62 8.07 -1.85 11.46
C ILE A 62 7.58 -0.41 11.37
N ASN A 63 8.21 0.42 10.52
CA ASN A 63 7.80 1.82 10.34
C ASN A 63 6.42 1.91 9.70
N PHE A 64 6.13 1.05 8.72
CA PHE A 64 4.81 0.96 8.12
C PHE A 64 3.73 0.58 9.15
N ILE A 65 3.97 -0.45 9.97
CA ILE A 65 3.03 -0.88 11.03
C ILE A 65 2.84 0.22 12.07
N ALA A 66 3.93 0.83 12.55
CA ALA A 66 3.87 1.93 13.51
C ALA A 66 3.07 3.11 12.95
N HIS A 67 3.36 3.52 11.71
CA HIS A 67 2.60 4.53 10.99
C HIS A 67 1.12 4.17 10.95
N LYS A 68 0.77 2.95 10.54
CA LYS A 68 -0.63 2.53 10.41
C LYS A 68 -1.36 2.50 11.75
N ARG A 69 -0.68 2.13 12.84
CA ARG A 69 -1.26 2.04 14.19
C ARG A 69 -1.42 3.38 14.90
N THR A 70 -0.55 4.35 14.64
CA THR A 70 -0.44 5.56 15.49
C THR A 70 -0.72 6.86 14.74
N ILE A 71 -0.30 6.97 13.48
CA ILE A 71 -0.28 8.22 12.72
C ILE A 71 -1.38 8.22 11.65
N CYS A 72 -1.45 7.15 10.86
CA CYS A 72 -2.32 7.04 9.71
C CYS A 72 -3.77 6.73 10.12
N ARG A 73 -4.46 7.75 10.63
CA ARG A 73 -5.88 7.69 10.96
C ARG A 73 -6.74 7.74 9.70
N SER A 74 -6.79 6.64 8.98
CA SER A 74 -7.96 6.35 8.14
C SER A 74 -9.19 5.95 8.95
N LEU A 75 -9.15 6.06 10.27
CA LEU A 75 -10.28 5.80 11.17
C LEU A 75 -10.73 7.05 11.96
N GLN A 76 -10.15 8.24 11.70
CA GLN A 76 -10.51 9.45 12.44
C GLN A 76 -10.87 10.65 11.56
N SER A 77 -11.13 10.44 10.26
CA SER A 77 -11.72 11.49 9.42
C SER A 77 -13.25 11.42 9.36
N HIS A 78 -13.88 10.28 9.72
CA HIS A 78 -15.34 10.19 9.81
C HIS A 78 -15.88 10.60 11.20
N ILE A 79 -15.22 10.17 12.29
CA ILE A 79 -15.76 10.40 13.64
C ILE A 79 -15.69 11.88 14.04
N GLN A 80 -14.69 12.66 13.60
CA GLN A 80 -14.62 14.08 13.99
C GLN A 80 -15.64 14.96 13.25
N ALA A 81 -16.07 14.59 12.05
CA ALA A 81 -17.11 15.32 11.32
C ALA A 81 -18.51 15.09 11.93
N GLU A 82 -18.81 13.86 12.34
CA GLU A 82 -20.07 13.53 13.05
C GLU A 82 -20.10 14.11 14.46
N GLN A 83 -19.02 13.95 15.24
CA GLN A 83 -18.97 14.44 16.63
C GLN A 83 -18.96 15.97 16.72
N LEU A 84 -18.39 16.68 15.74
CA LEU A 84 -18.50 18.14 15.65
C LEU A 84 -19.95 18.56 15.37
N SER A 85 -20.70 17.79 14.58
CA SER A 85 -22.10 18.09 14.29
C SER A 85 -23.01 17.91 15.52
N ASP A 86 -22.73 16.92 16.38
CA ASP A 86 -23.49 16.67 17.60
C ASP A 86 -23.14 17.65 18.72
N VAL A 87 -21.88 18.07 18.83
CA VAL A 87 -21.45 19.13 19.75
C VAL A 87 -22.05 20.49 19.34
N ILE A 88 -22.13 20.79 18.04
CA ILE A 88 -22.75 22.04 17.54
C ILE A 88 -24.26 22.05 17.77
N LYS A 89 -24.95 20.90 17.65
CA LYS A 89 -26.39 20.78 17.96
C LYS A 89 -26.65 20.97 19.46
N ASN A 90 -25.90 20.29 20.32
CA ASN A 90 -26.03 20.41 21.78
C ASN A 90 -25.69 21.81 22.30
N ALA A 91 -24.71 22.50 21.69
CA ALA A 91 -24.36 23.87 22.06
C ALA A 91 -25.46 24.89 21.66
N LYS A 92 -26.26 24.61 20.63
CA LYS A 92 -27.40 25.45 20.25
C LYS A 92 -28.61 25.27 21.17
N GLU A 93 -28.81 24.07 21.74
CA GLU A 93 -29.91 23.80 22.67
C GLU A 93 -29.66 24.38 24.08
N CYS A 94 -28.40 24.47 24.51
CA CYS A 94 -28.03 25.11 25.79
C CYS A 94 -28.07 26.65 25.77
N GLY A 95 -28.20 27.27 24.59
CA GLY A 95 -28.15 28.73 24.41
C GLY A 95 -29.50 29.46 24.46
N LEU A 96 -30.62 28.76 24.69
CA LEU A 96 -31.96 29.35 24.69
C LEU A 96 -32.72 29.10 26.00
N HIS A 97 -32.10 29.41 27.14
CA HIS A 97 -32.80 29.58 28.42
C HIS A 97 -32.02 30.55 29.33
N VAL A 98 -31.82 31.79 28.87
CA VAL A 98 -31.66 32.92 29.79
C VAL A 98 -32.24 34.19 29.13
N ALA A 99 -33.02 34.91 29.93
CA ALA A 99 -33.90 36.05 29.61
C ALA A 99 -35.32 35.68 29.17
#